data_AF-A0A484XAY1-F1
#
_entry.id   AF-A0A484XAY1-F1
#
_cell.length_a   1.000
_cell.length_b   1.000
_cell.length_c   1.000
_cell.angle_alpha   90.00
_cell.angle_beta   90.00
_cell.angle_gamma   90.00
#
_symmetry.space_group_name_H-M   'P 1'
#
loop_
_entity.id
_entity.type
_entity.pdbx_description
1 polymer ?
#
loop_
_entity_poly.entity_id
_entity_poly.type
_entity_poly.pdbx_seq_one_letter_code
_entity_poly.pdbx_strand_id
1 'polypeptide(L)' 'MAFADLNDVAGLAEAMLKYVFKAVLEERADDMKFFAERVDNDAIARLERFVSADFCAGGLHRCGCYPRKMRREV' A
#
# COMPACT_ATOMS: atom_id res chain seq x y z
N MET A 1 18.17 -7.67 6.98
CA MET A 1 18.06 -8.79 7.93
C MET A 1 18.88 -9.94 7.40
N ALA A 2 19.87 -10.43 8.15
CA ALA A 2 20.59 -11.63 7.76
C ALA A 2 19.68 -12.84 8.05
N PHE A 3 19.38 -13.66 7.04
CA PHE A 3 18.55 -14.88 7.11
C PHE A 3 17.01 -14.69 7.21
N ALA A 4 16.45 -13.57 6.76
CA ALA A 4 14.99 -13.40 6.68
C ALA A 4 14.43 -13.96 5.37
N ASP A 5 13.34 -14.71 5.44
CA ASP A 5 12.64 -15.22 4.26
C ASP A 5 11.96 -14.07 3.50
N LEU A 6 11.64 -14.30 2.22
CA LEU A 6 10.97 -13.29 1.39
C LEU A 6 9.65 -12.81 2.03
N ASN A 7 8.97 -13.69 2.77
CA ASN A 7 7.75 -13.36 3.52
C ASN A 7 8.01 -12.36 4.66
N ASP A 8 9.13 -12.48 5.37
CA ASP A 8 9.49 -11.56 6.46
C ASP A 8 9.84 -10.18 5.92
N VAL A 9 10.57 -10.13 4.80
CA VAL A 9 10.90 -8.88 4.11
C VAL A 9 9.63 -8.21 3.57
N ALA A 10 8.66 -8.98 3.07
CA ALA A 10 7.40 -8.47 2.57
C ALA A 10 6.50 -7.94 3.71
N GLY A 11 6.43 -8.63 4.84
CA GLY A 11 5.74 -8.16 6.04
C GLY A 11 6.37 -6.89 6.62
N LEU A 12 7.69 -6.79 6.62
CA LEU A 12 8.41 -5.59 7.05
C LEU A 12 8.16 -4.41 6.11
N ALA A 13 8.18 -4.64 4.79
CA ALA A 13 7.90 -3.61 3.79
C ALA A 13 6.45 -3.10 3.91
N GLU A 14 5.49 -3.99 4.14
CA GLU A 14 4.10 -3.64 4.42
C GLU A 14 3.98 -2.76 5.67
N ALA A 15 4.61 -3.16 6.77
CA ALA A 15 4.59 -2.38 8.01
C ALA A 15 5.20 -0.98 7.80
N MET A 16 6.30 -0.89 7.04
CA MET A 16 6.94 0.38 6.71
C MET A 16 6.03 1.29 5.90
N LEU A 17 5.38 0.78 4.84
CA LEU A 17 4.48 1.57 4.01
C LEU A 17 3.24 2.03 4.78
N LYS A 18 2.63 1.14 5.57
CA LYS A 18 1.49 1.49 6.44
C LYS A 18 1.85 2.56 7.46
N TYR A 19 3.07 2.51 8.01
CA TYR A 19 3.56 3.53 8.94
C TYR A 19 3.72 4.90 8.26
N VAL A 20 4.38 4.94 7.10
CA VAL A 20 4.59 6.20 6.36
C VAL A 20 3.26 6.83 5.96
N PHE A 21 2.31 6.04 5.46
CA PHE A 21 1.01 6.59 5.07
C PHE A 21 0.17 7.08 6.25
N LYS A 22 0.24 6.41 7.41
CA LYS A 22 -0.38 6.93 8.64
C LYS A 22 0.23 8.26 9.08
N ALA A 23 1.57 8.34 9.11
CA ALA A 23 2.27 9.57 9.47
C ALA A 23 1.92 10.72 8.52
N VAL A 24 1.82 10.47 7.21
CA VAL A 24 1.43 11.49 6.23
C VAL A 24 -0.02 11.95 6.43
N LEU A 25 -0.95 11.04 6.72
CA LEU A 25 -2.34 11.42 6.98
C LEU A 25 -2.52 12.20 8.28
N GLU A 26 -1.72 11.92 9.31
CA GLU A 26 -1.84 12.54 10.63
C GLU A 26 -1.05 13.86 10.73
N GLU A 27 0.19 13.89 10.23
CA GLU A 27 1.06 15.08 10.33
C GLU A 27 0.88 16.05 9.14
N ARG A 28 0.37 15.58 7.99
CA ARG A 28 0.27 16.36 6.74
C ARG A 28 -1.13 16.32 6.13
N ALA A 29 -2.15 16.29 6.97
CA ALA A 29 -3.55 16.34 6.55
C ALA A 29 -3.87 17.55 5.65
N ASP A 30 -3.28 18.71 5.93
CA ASP A 30 -3.49 19.94 5.15
C ASP A 30 -2.94 19.85 3.72
N ASP A 31 -1.72 19.32 3.56
CA ASP A 31 -1.13 19.04 2.25
C ASP A 31 -1.97 18.00 1.51
N MET A 32 -2.45 16.96 2.20
CA MET A 32 -3.28 15.94 1.60
C MET A 32 -4.63 16.46 1.11
N LYS A 33 -5.22 17.42 1.83
CA LYS A 33 -6.44 18.10 1.40
C LYS A 33 -6.21 18.92 0.13
N PHE A 34 -5.07 19.58 0.03
CA PHE A 34 -4.66 20.30 -1.19
C PHE A 34 -4.46 19.35 -2.38
N PHE A 35 -3.86 18.18 -2.17
CA PHE A 35 -3.74 17.15 -3.20
C PHE A 35 -5.10 16.60 -3.64
N ALA A 36 -6.05 16.46 -2.71
CA ALA A 36 -7.41 16.06 -3.04
C ALA A 36 -8.09 17.09 -3.95
N GLU A 37 -7.95 18.38 -3.64
CA GLU A 37 -8.59 19.46 -4.41
C GLU A 37 -7.95 19.70 -5.79
N ARG A 38 -6.63 19.43 -5.96
CA ARG A 38 -5.89 19.82 -7.17
C ARG A 38 -5.36 18.69 -8.05
N VAL A 39 -5.17 17.51 -7.51
CA VAL A 39 -4.59 16.39 -8.25
C VAL A 39 -5.61 15.28 -8.41
N ASP A 40 -6.15 14.77 -7.31
CA ASP A 40 -7.08 13.64 -7.34
C ASP A 40 -7.93 13.59 -6.06
N ASN A 41 -9.23 13.86 -6.18
CA ASN A 41 -10.16 13.95 -5.05
C ASN A 41 -10.27 12.62 -4.27
N ASP A 42 -9.97 11.48 -4.90
CA ASP A 42 -10.02 10.16 -4.25
C ASP A 42 -8.68 9.77 -3.59
N ALA A 43 -7.64 10.62 -3.64
CA ALA A 43 -6.31 10.28 -3.15
C ALA A 43 -6.30 9.85 -1.66
N ILE A 44 -7.04 10.57 -0.81
CA ILE A 44 -7.16 10.26 0.62
C ILE A 44 -7.86 8.91 0.82
N ALA A 45 -9.02 8.71 0.17
CA ALA A 45 -9.77 7.46 0.26
C ALA A 45 -8.95 6.25 -0.26
N ARG A 46 -8.12 6.45 -1.28
CA ARG A 46 -7.20 5.42 -1.79
C ARG A 46 -6.12 5.08 -0.78
N LEU A 47 -5.54 6.06 -0.11
CA LEU A 47 -4.53 5.85 0.94
C LEU A 47 -5.13 5.12 2.14
N GLU A 48 -6.33 5.49 2.58
CA GLU A 48 -7.04 4.82 3.67
C GLU A 48 -7.37 3.35 3.32
N ARG A 49 -7.83 3.09 2.09
CA ARG A 49 -8.02 1.73 1.56
C ARG A 49 -6.72 0.94 1.49
N PHE A 50 -5.61 1.60 1.14
CA PHE A 50 -4.30 0.96 1.06
C PHE A 50 -3.75 0.58 2.44
N VAL A 51 -3.96 1.43 3.46
CA VAL A 51 -3.53 1.15 4.84
C VAL A 51 -4.38 0.05 5.48
N SER A 52 -5.67 -0.07 5.10
CA SER A 52 -6.57 -1.13 5.58
C SER A 52 -6.46 -2.44 4.80
N ALA A 53 -5.86 -2.44 3.60
CA ALA A 53 -5.56 -3.65 2.85
C ALA A 53 -4.38 -4.41 3.47
N ASP A 54 -4.46 -5.74 3.51
CA ASP A 54 -3.35 -6.62 3.90
C ASP A 54 -2.57 -7.05 2.66
N PHE A 55 -1.25 -6.81 2.67
CA PHE A 55 -0.35 -7.21 1.58
C PHE A 55 0.18 -8.62 1.79
N CYS A 56 0.44 -9.03 3.04
CA CYS A 56 1.15 -10.26 3.36
C CYS A 56 0.59 -11.07 4.55
N ALA A 57 -0.48 -10.63 5.21
CA ALA A 57 -1.13 -11.38 6.32
C ALA A 57 -2.02 -12.55 5.83
N GLY A 58 -1.62 -13.24 4.77
CA GLY A 58 -2.33 -14.39 4.23
C GLY A 58 -1.40 -15.59 4.15
N GLY A 59 -1.24 -16.33 5.25
CA GLY A 59 -0.70 -17.68 5.20
C GLY A 59 -1.42 -18.50 4.13
N LEU A 60 -0.67 -18.90 3.11
CA LEU A 60 -0.89 -20.03 2.20
C LEU A 60 -2.27 -20.32 1.55
N HIS A 61 -3.29 -19.47 1.66
CA HIS A 61 -4.58 -19.73 1.00
C HIS A 61 -5.21 -18.58 0.22
N ARG A 62 -4.62 -17.38 0.24
CA ARG A 62 -5.02 -16.28 -0.65
C ARG A 62 -3.84 -15.44 -1.10
N CYS A 63 -2.74 -16.10 -1.47
CA CYS A 63 -1.79 -15.47 -2.38
C CYS A 63 -2.53 -15.31 -3.72
N GLY A 64 -3.20 -14.17 -3.88
CA GLY A 64 -3.52 -13.62 -5.18
C GLY A 64 -2.19 -13.38 -5.87
N CYS A 65 -1.68 -14.44 -6.51
CA CYS A 65 -0.75 -14.37 -7.60
C CYS A 65 -1.20 -13.18 -8.46
N TYR A 66 -0.38 -12.14 -8.49
CA TYR A 66 -0.60 -10.94 -9.30
C TYR A 66 -1.16 -11.39 -10.65
N PRO A 67 -2.40 -11.02 -11.06
CA PRO A 67 -2.76 -11.21 -12.44
C PRO A 67 -1.88 -10.24 -13.20
N ARG A 68 -0.76 -10.73 -13.74
CA ARG A 68 -0.11 -10.11 -14.90
C ARG A 68 -1.20 -10.06 -15.97
N LYS A 69 -1.96 -8.97 -16.01
CA LYS A 69 -2.59 -8.53 -17.24
C LYS A 69 -1.44 -8.12 -18.14
N MET A 70 -0.89 -9.15 -18.78
CA MET A 70 -0.20 -9.06 -20.04
C MET A 70 -1.13 -8.26 -20.94
N ARG A 71 -0.81 -6.98 -21.09
CA ARG A 71 -1.38 -6.08 -22.07
C ARG A 71 -1.13 -6.75 -23.43
N ARG A 72 -2.16 -7.39 -23.99
CA ARG A 72 -2.23 -7.66 -25.42
C ARG A 72 -2.70 -6.36 -26.05
N GLU A 73 -1.75 -5.66 -26.66
CA GLU A 73 -1.81 -4.54 -27.61
C GLU A 73 -0.34 -4.08 -27.63
N VAL A 74 0.51 -4.41 -28.61
CA VAL A 74 0.38 -4.56 -30.07
C VAL A 74 1.32 -5.68 -30.53
#